data_AF-A0AAD4QDP9-F1
#
_entry.id   AF-A0AAD4QDP9-F1
#
_cell.length_a   1.000
_cell.length_b   1.000
_cell.length_c   1.000
_cell.angle_alpha   90.00
_cell.angle_beta   90.00
_cell.angle_gamma   90.00
#
_symmetry.space_group_name_H-M   'P 1'
#
loop_
_entity.id
_entity.type
_entity.pdbx_description
1 polymer ?
#
loop_
_entity_poly.entity_id
_entity_poly.type
_entity_poly.pdbx_seq_one_letter_code
_entity_poly.pdbx_strand_id
1 'polypeptide(L)'
;MSSESKIPIEPKYVLDDNNSEVSRLNTQYLFFKTSFDYIVPPVVNVAHLSRVIDVAAGTGAWALDFVSRPDVRDRDVQVFACDISTAKFPQADKPDVNKITFFQHDVTKPFPDEMLGTFDLVNMNYLGFGLTVQGWPLALQNLRDLLKPGGHLILRDGDPFLFTHENPPPLEGQEHDIVTYTQGKSALATINRLYSGWALQQGFVLGLSYHMQKMLQDASLPVLSSLRVLVPHGNYCMSHKGLHGSPLSEYTAFSLQSFSQVINVLSLALMEAGCLELGDGTLIADEEERLALVKELQDFAEGGILFLLSEWVVVRPLGS
;
A
#
# COMPACT_ATOMS: atom_id res chain seq x y z
N MET A 1 -29.00 -9.87 27.84
CA MET A 1 -27.90 -9.38 28.68
C MET A 1 -26.77 -9.00 27.73
N SER A 2 -26.37 -7.74 27.82
CA SER A 2 -25.22 -7.04 27.21
C SER A 2 -24.76 -7.45 25.80
N SER A 3 -25.23 -6.68 24.83
CA SER A 3 -24.48 -6.34 23.63
C SER A 3 -23.17 -5.65 24.04
N GLU A 4 -22.07 -6.39 24.09
CA GLU A 4 -20.75 -5.78 24.16
C GLU A 4 -20.47 -5.11 22.82
N SER A 5 -20.55 -3.78 22.84
CA SER A 5 -19.96 -2.94 21.80
C SER A 5 -18.48 -3.27 21.72
N LYS A 6 -18.07 -4.03 20.70
CA LYS A 6 -16.66 -4.13 20.31
C LYS A 6 -16.19 -2.70 20.04
N ILE A 7 -15.38 -2.16 20.94
CA ILE A 7 -14.66 -0.91 20.73
C ILE A 7 -13.89 -1.09 19.41
N PRO A 8 -14.05 -0.22 18.41
CA PRO A 8 -13.23 -0.28 17.21
C PRO A 8 -11.77 -0.16 17.66
N ILE A 9 -10.97 -1.20 17.45
CA ILE A 9 -9.54 -1.15 17.66
C ILE A 9 -9.02 -0.14 16.63
N GLU A 10 -8.42 0.97 17.07
CA GLU A 10 -7.76 1.87 16.13
C GLU A 10 -6.69 1.06 15.38
N PRO A 11 -6.64 1.16 14.04
CA PRO A 11 -5.71 0.39 13.24
C PRO A 11 -4.28 0.72 13.70
N LYS A 12 -3.59 -0.30 14.21
CA LYS A 12 -2.24 -0.13 14.75
C LYS A 12 -1.21 -0.40 13.67
N TYR A 13 -0.38 0.59 13.35
CA TYR A 13 0.82 0.35 12.53
C TYR A 13 1.74 -0.63 13.26
N VAL A 14 2.04 -1.75 12.63
CA VAL A 14 2.64 -2.90 13.34
C VAL A 14 4.18 -2.89 13.36
N LEU A 15 4.81 -1.96 12.64
CA LEU A 15 6.26 -1.86 12.54
C LEU A 15 6.77 -0.61 13.28
N ASP A 16 7.83 -0.74 14.07
CA ASP A 16 8.38 0.36 14.88
C ASP A 16 8.98 1.48 14.02
N ASP A 17 8.86 2.75 14.44
CA ASP A 17 9.40 3.93 13.73
C ASP A 17 10.95 4.08 13.82
N ASN A 18 11.70 2.97 13.83
CA ASN A 18 13.15 2.98 13.99
C ASN A 18 13.90 3.11 12.64
N ASN A 19 15.23 3.28 12.69
CA ASN A 19 16.07 3.40 11.49
C ASN A 19 15.98 2.18 10.54
N SER A 20 15.70 0.99 11.08
CA SER A 20 15.51 -0.21 10.25
C SER A 20 14.21 -0.14 9.45
N GLU A 21 13.16 0.42 10.03
CA GLU A 21 11.88 0.62 9.34
C GLU A 21 11.98 1.71 8.27
N VAL A 22 12.69 2.81 8.55
CA VAL A 22 13.02 3.82 7.53
C VAL A 22 13.76 3.18 6.34
N SER A 23 14.77 2.35 6.61
CA SER A 23 15.49 1.63 5.54
C SER A 23 14.57 0.67 4.79
N ARG A 24 13.72 -0.09 5.50
CA ARG A 24 12.79 -1.05 4.89
C ARG A 24 11.79 -0.34 3.97
N LEU A 25 11.21 0.78 4.41
CA LEU A 25 10.27 1.58 3.60
C LEU A 25 10.94 2.18 2.37
N ASN A 26 12.18 2.66 2.50
CA ASN A 26 12.93 3.17 1.34
C ASN A 26 13.21 2.06 0.31
N THR A 27 13.58 0.85 0.75
CA THR A 27 13.78 -0.29 -0.16
C THR A 27 12.45 -0.76 -0.76
N GLN A 28 11.36 -0.78 0.00
CA GLN A 28 10.02 -1.08 -0.51
C GLN A 28 9.59 -0.09 -1.59
N TYR A 29 9.82 1.20 -1.35
CA TYR A 29 9.55 2.25 -2.32
C TYR A 29 10.30 2.00 -3.64
N LEU A 30 11.62 1.76 -3.58
CA LEU A 30 12.42 1.46 -4.76
C LEU A 30 11.93 0.20 -5.47
N PHE A 31 11.58 -0.84 -4.71
CA PHE A 31 11.10 -2.09 -5.27
C PHE A 31 9.81 -1.92 -6.07
N PHE A 32 8.82 -1.25 -5.48
CA PHE A 32 7.56 -0.99 -6.15
C PHE A 32 7.71 0.03 -7.28
N LYS A 33 8.53 1.06 -7.10
CA LYS A 33 8.91 1.99 -8.19
C LYS A 33 9.47 1.24 -9.38
N THR A 34 10.41 0.30 -9.18
CA THR A 34 11.01 -0.50 -10.26
C THR A 34 10.00 -1.46 -10.89
N SER A 35 9.02 -1.93 -10.12
CA SER A 35 7.92 -2.77 -10.65
C SER A 35 7.02 -1.99 -11.62
N PHE A 36 6.66 -0.74 -11.28
CA PHE A 36 5.93 0.16 -12.19
C PHE A 36 6.83 0.76 -13.29
N ASP A 37 8.12 0.92 -13.01
CA ASP A 37 9.12 1.52 -13.89
C ASP A 37 8.86 3.01 -14.22
N TYR A 38 8.11 3.70 -13.35
CA TYR A 38 7.90 5.15 -13.34
C TYR A 38 7.38 5.65 -11.98
N ILE A 39 7.62 6.93 -11.70
CA ILE A 39 7.19 7.62 -10.47
C ILE A 39 5.79 8.21 -10.62
N VAL A 40 5.56 8.82 -11.78
CA VAL A 40 4.30 9.47 -12.17
C VAL A 40 3.80 8.79 -13.44
N PRO A 41 2.55 8.31 -13.49
CA PRO A 41 1.99 7.63 -14.65
C PRO A 41 2.00 8.52 -15.90
N PRO A 42 2.27 7.98 -17.11
CA PRO A 42 2.38 8.77 -18.34
C PRO A 42 1.13 9.60 -18.70
N VAL A 43 -0.04 9.24 -18.18
CA VAL A 43 -1.28 10.01 -18.38
C VAL A 43 -1.27 11.37 -17.68
N VAL A 44 -0.42 11.56 -16.66
CA VAL A 44 -0.26 12.83 -15.94
C VAL A 44 0.88 13.64 -16.56
N ASN A 45 0.57 14.81 -17.09
CA ASN A 45 1.58 15.70 -17.68
C ASN A 45 2.32 16.51 -16.60
N VAL A 46 3.50 16.03 -16.22
CA VAL A 46 4.37 16.65 -15.21
C VAL A 46 4.75 18.10 -15.55
N ALA A 47 4.83 18.46 -16.84
CA ALA A 47 5.22 19.81 -17.27
C ALA A 47 4.27 20.91 -16.80
N HIS A 48 3.01 20.57 -16.45
CA HIS A 48 2.01 21.53 -15.99
C HIS A 48 1.80 21.54 -14.47
N LEU A 49 2.48 20.69 -13.72
CA LEU A 49 2.33 20.63 -12.27
C LEU A 49 3.05 21.79 -11.59
N SER A 50 2.34 22.60 -10.81
CA SER A 50 2.89 23.71 -10.02
C SER A 50 2.84 23.44 -8.52
N ARG A 51 1.88 22.63 -8.06
CA ARG A 51 1.67 22.31 -6.65
C ARG A 51 1.28 20.86 -6.47
N VAL A 52 2.10 20.12 -5.71
CA VAL A 52 2.03 18.66 -5.56
C VAL A 52 2.07 18.28 -4.09
N ILE A 53 1.31 17.27 -3.68
CA ILE A 53 1.37 16.72 -2.33
C ILE A 53 1.45 15.20 -2.34
N ASP A 54 2.35 14.67 -1.52
CA ASP A 54 2.46 13.26 -1.17
C ASP A 54 1.79 13.03 0.20
N VAL A 55 0.66 12.32 0.21
CA VAL A 55 -0.14 12.06 1.42
C VAL A 55 0.15 10.65 1.92
N ALA A 56 0.29 10.51 3.24
CA ALA A 56 0.84 9.32 3.88
C ALA A 56 2.22 8.96 3.33
N ALA A 57 3.09 9.96 3.30
CA ALA A 57 4.38 9.93 2.61
C ALA A 57 5.40 9.00 3.27
N GLY A 58 5.17 8.51 4.49
CA GLY A 58 6.09 7.66 5.25
C GLY A 58 7.45 8.32 5.43
N THR A 59 8.46 7.85 4.70
CA THR A 59 9.82 8.44 4.70
C THR A 59 9.96 9.65 3.78
N GLY A 60 8.93 10.01 3.01
CA GLY A 60 9.01 11.04 1.98
C GLY A 60 9.74 10.60 0.72
N ALA A 61 10.02 9.30 0.55
CA ALA A 61 10.80 8.79 -0.58
C ALA A 61 10.20 9.14 -1.94
N TRP A 62 8.88 9.10 -2.10
CA TRP A 62 8.22 9.49 -3.35
C TRP A 62 8.38 10.98 -3.61
N ALA A 63 8.12 11.84 -2.62
CA ALA A 63 8.28 13.29 -2.76
C ALA A 63 9.73 13.69 -3.09
N LEU A 64 10.72 13.04 -2.45
CA LEU A 64 12.14 13.23 -2.75
C LEU A 64 12.47 12.84 -4.19
N ASP A 65 12.05 11.67 -4.62
CA ASP A 65 12.30 11.21 -5.99
C ASP A 65 11.61 12.11 -7.02
N PHE A 66 10.41 12.61 -6.70
CA PHE A 66 9.68 13.57 -7.53
C PHE A 66 10.44 14.89 -7.71
N VAL A 67 10.94 15.51 -6.63
CA VAL A 67 11.71 16.78 -6.74
C VAL A 67 13.08 16.60 -7.39
N SER A 68 13.67 15.40 -7.32
CA SER A 68 14.95 15.10 -7.96
C SER A 68 14.81 14.80 -9.47
N ARG A 69 13.59 14.65 -10.00
CA ARG A 69 13.39 14.37 -11.43
C ARG A 69 13.98 15.46 -12.33
N PRO A 70 14.61 15.11 -13.47
CA PRO A 70 15.16 16.11 -14.39
C PRO A 70 14.16 17.15 -14.91
N ASP A 71 12.89 16.76 -15.09
CA ASP A 71 11.80 17.62 -15.56
C ASP A 71 11.08 18.40 -14.45
N VAL A 72 11.54 18.28 -13.20
CA VAL A 72 11.01 18.97 -12.01
C VAL A 72 12.09 19.79 -11.29
N ARG A 73 13.29 19.25 -11.12
CA ARG A 73 14.34 19.75 -10.19
C ARG A 73 14.73 21.22 -10.35
N ASP A 74 14.61 21.74 -11.57
CA ASP A 74 15.01 23.10 -11.98
C ASP A 74 13.78 24.02 -12.17
N ARG A 75 12.57 23.54 -11.86
CA ARG A 75 11.32 24.29 -11.92
C ARG A 75 10.86 24.71 -10.52
N ASP A 76 10.12 25.81 -10.48
CA ASP A 76 9.43 26.27 -9.26
C ASP A 76 8.14 25.47 -9.06
N VAL A 77 8.26 24.28 -8.48
CA VAL A 77 7.14 23.41 -8.11
C VAL A 77 7.08 23.33 -6.59
N GLN A 78 5.93 23.69 -6.02
CA GLN A 78 5.71 23.58 -4.58
C GLN A 78 5.35 22.14 -4.23
N VAL A 79 6.23 21.46 -3.49
CA VAL A 79 6.03 20.07 -3.09
C VAL A 79 5.79 19.97 -1.60
N PHE A 80 4.75 19.23 -1.23
CA PHE A 80 4.35 18.98 0.14
C PHE A 80 4.38 17.47 0.40
N ALA A 81 4.63 17.09 1.64
CA ALA A 81 4.55 15.70 2.07
C ALA A 81 3.99 15.65 3.50
N CYS A 82 2.98 14.81 3.72
CA CYS A 82 2.42 14.62 5.06
C CYS A 82 2.22 13.16 5.42
N ASP A 83 2.27 12.90 6.71
CA ASP A 83 2.05 11.58 7.29
C ASP A 83 1.45 11.75 8.69
N ILE A 84 0.79 10.71 9.21
CA ILE A 84 0.23 10.74 10.57
C ILE A 84 1.33 10.89 11.63
N SER A 85 2.57 10.52 11.30
CA SER A 85 3.78 10.70 12.12
C SER A 85 4.93 11.28 11.29
N THR A 86 5.58 12.32 11.80
CA THR A 86 6.77 12.92 11.15
C THR A 86 8.07 12.22 11.52
N ALA A 87 8.04 11.17 12.35
CA ALA A 87 9.24 10.54 12.90
C ALA A 87 10.18 9.95 11.83
N LYS A 88 9.61 9.59 10.68
CA LYS A 88 10.33 8.94 9.56
C LYS A 88 10.82 9.91 8.49
N PHE A 89 10.47 11.20 8.59
CA PHE A 89 10.89 12.18 7.61
C PHE A 89 12.40 12.43 7.65
N PRO A 90 13.02 12.71 6.48
CA PRO A 90 14.44 12.95 6.38
C PRO A 90 14.83 14.24 7.10
N GLN A 91 16.05 14.29 7.61
CA GLN A 91 16.60 15.51 8.18
C GLN A 91 16.88 16.56 7.09
N ALA A 92 16.77 17.84 7.45
CA ALA A 92 16.87 18.98 6.54
C ALA A 92 18.28 19.27 5.97
N ASP A 93 19.24 18.37 6.19
CA ASP A 93 20.65 18.54 5.79
C ASP A 93 20.91 18.25 4.31
N LYS A 94 19.92 17.67 3.59
CA LYS A 94 20.01 17.41 2.14
C LYS A 94 19.33 18.52 1.32
N PRO A 95 19.96 19.00 0.23
CA PRO A 95 19.39 20.07 -0.60
C PRO A 95 17.97 19.81 -1.12
N ASP A 96 17.67 18.58 -1.52
CA ASP A 96 16.34 18.21 -2.03
C ASP A 96 15.26 18.17 -0.93
N VAL A 97 15.63 17.90 0.32
CA VAL A 97 14.69 17.94 1.46
C VAL A 97 14.15 19.35 1.66
N ASN A 98 15.00 20.37 1.45
CA ASN A 98 14.61 21.78 1.57
C ASN A 98 13.67 22.26 0.47
N LYS A 99 13.43 21.44 -0.57
CA LYS A 99 12.43 21.71 -1.62
C LYS A 99 11.02 21.20 -1.25
N ILE A 100 10.88 20.50 -0.13
CA ILE A 100 9.64 19.84 0.28
C ILE A 100 9.19 20.41 1.62
N THR A 101 7.91 20.77 1.71
CA THR A 101 7.29 21.13 2.98
C THR A 101 6.70 19.88 3.64
N PHE A 102 7.37 19.39 4.68
CA PHE A 102 6.91 18.25 5.48
C PHE A 102 6.03 18.69 6.64
N PHE A 103 4.92 17.99 6.90
CA PHE A 103 4.06 18.25 8.05
C PHE A 103 3.30 17.01 8.52
N GLN A 104 2.82 17.02 9.76
CA GLN A 104 2.00 15.95 10.31
C GLN A 104 0.53 16.13 9.89
N HIS A 105 -0.12 15.10 9.35
CA HIS A 105 -1.55 15.12 9.07
C HIS A 105 -2.14 13.70 8.99
N ASP A 106 -3.32 13.51 9.57
CA ASP A 106 -4.13 12.30 9.39
C ASP A 106 -5.06 12.50 8.19
N VAL A 107 -4.88 11.70 7.14
CA VAL A 107 -5.66 11.79 5.88
C VAL A 107 -7.16 11.61 6.08
N THR A 108 -7.60 11.02 7.19
CA THR A 108 -9.03 10.89 7.53
C THR A 108 -9.64 12.16 8.11
N LYS A 109 -8.83 13.19 8.38
CA LYS A 109 -9.25 14.51 8.88
C LYS A 109 -9.22 15.57 7.76
N PRO A 110 -10.15 16.55 7.80
CA PRO A 110 -10.11 17.69 6.88
C PRO A 110 -8.74 18.38 6.88
N PHE A 111 -8.23 18.70 5.69
CA PHE A 111 -7.01 19.49 5.54
C PHE A 111 -7.28 20.98 5.83
N PRO A 112 -6.25 21.78 6.15
CA PRO A 112 -6.39 23.22 6.33
C PRO A 112 -7.04 23.91 5.12
N ASP A 113 -7.88 24.91 5.36
CA ASP A 113 -8.66 25.61 4.32
C ASP A 113 -7.78 26.16 3.19
N GLU A 114 -6.58 26.65 3.50
CA GLU A 114 -5.62 27.18 2.54
C GLU A 114 -5.05 26.13 1.58
N MET A 115 -5.22 24.84 1.88
CA MET A 115 -4.78 23.73 1.04
C MET A 115 -5.89 23.23 0.10
N LEU A 116 -7.16 23.48 0.44
CA LEU A 116 -8.30 22.97 -0.30
C LEU A 116 -8.37 23.58 -1.70
N GLY A 117 -8.53 22.71 -2.71
CA GLY A 117 -8.65 23.12 -4.10
C GLY A 117 -7.38 23.74 -4.67
N THR A 118 -6.20 23.42 -4.11
CA THR A 118 -4.92 24.07 -4.50
C THR A 118 -3.92 23.14 -5.17
N PHE A 119 -4.14 21.83 -5.19
CA PHE A 119 -3.16 20.86 -5.72
C PHE A 119 -3.45 20.45 -7.17
N ASP A 120 -2.42 20.46 -8.01
CA ASP A 120 -2.49 19.93 -9.38
C ASP A 120 -2.36 18.41 -9.38
N LEU A 121 -1.58 17.87 -8.44
CA LEU A 121 -1.37 16.45 -8.22
C LEU A 121 -1.38 16.11 -6.73
N VAL A 122 -2.15 15.10 -6.37
CA VAL A 122 -2.11 14.41 -5.08
C VAL A 122 -1.63 12.99 -5.33
N ASN A 123 -0.64 12.52 -4.57
CA ASN A 123 -0.19 11.14 -4.55
C ASN A 123 -0.52 10.54 -3.17
N MET A 124 -1.00 9.30 -3.13
CA MET A 124 -1.12 8.52 -1.89
C MET A 124 -0.89 7.05 -2.19
N ASN A 125 0.03 6.41 -1.46
CA ASN A 125 0.42 5.03 -1.71
C ASN A 125 0.36 4.16 -0.44
N TYR A 126 -0.07 2.91 -0.60
CA TYR A 126 0.05 1.78 0.34
C TYR A 126 -0.68 1.93 1.68
N LEU A 127 -1.95 2.35 1.63
CA LEU A 127 -2.83 2.46 2.80
C LEU A 127 -3.85 1.33 2.93
N GLY A 128 -3.78 0.26 2.13
CA GLY A 128 -4.65 -0.92 2.26
C GLY A 128 -4.56 -1.59 3.64
N PHE A 129 -3.43 -1.41 4.34
CA PHE A 129 -3.21 -1.83 5.72
C PHE A 129 -3.12 -0.67 6.73
N GLY A 130 -3.55 0.53 6.33
CA GLY A 130 -3.57 1.73 7.18
C GLY A 130 -4.96 2.36 7.30
N LEU A 131 -5.87 2.10 6.36
CA LEU A 131 -7.22 2.62 6.34
C LEU A 131 -8.25 1.50 6.48
N THR A 132 -9.17 1.69 7.43
CA THR A 132 -10.33 0.82 7.60
C THR A 132 -11.35 1.04 6.49
N VAL A 133 -12.35 0.14 6.39
CA VAL A 133 -13.52 0.29 5.51
C VAL A 133 -14.19 1.67 5.67
N GLN A 134 -14.17 2.24 6.88
CA GLN A 134 -14.74 3.55 7.18
C GLN A 134 -13.76 4.70 6.91
N GLY A 135 -12.45 4.45 7.01
CA GLY A 135 -11.40 5.43 6.73
C GLY A 135 -11.27 5.75 5.25
N TRP A 136 -11.45 4.77 4.36
CA TRP A 136 -11.34 4.97 2.91
C TRP A 136 -12.25 6.07 2.35
N PRO A 137 -13.57 6.09 2.62
CA PRO A 137 -14.44 7.18 2.16
C PRO A 137 -14.00 8.57 2.65
N LEU A 138 -13.55 8.68 3.90
CA LEU A 138 -13.08 9.94 4.48
C LEU A 138 -11.79 10.40 3.79
N ALA A 139 -10.83 9.49 3.62
CA ALA A 139 -9.58 9.78 2.93
C ALA A 139 -9.83 10.23 1.49
N LEU A 140 -10.63 9.48 0.71
CA LEU A 140 -10.94 9.82 -0.67
C LEU A 140 -11.63 11.19 -0.79
N GLN A 141 -12.53 11.53 0.13
CA GLN A 141 -13.13 12.86 0.19
C GLN A 141 -12.09 13.95 0.44
N ASN A 142 -11.24 13.80 1.45
CA ASN A 142 -10.20 14.77 1.78
C ASN A 142 -9.18 14.94 0.64
N LEU A 143 -8.78 13.85 -0.02
CA LEU A 143 -7.89 13.89 -1.19
C LEU A 143 -8.54 14.63 -2.36
N ARG A 144 -9.84 14.40 -2.61
CA ARG A 144 -10.59 15.16 -3.62
C ARG A 144 -10.63 16.65 -3.29
N ASP A 145 -10.87 17.00 -2.03
CA ASP A 145 -11.02 18.38 -1.61
C ASP A 145 -9.70 19.16 -1.71
N LEU A 146 -8.53 18.49 -1.62
CA LEU A 146 -7.22 19.08 -1.93
C LEU A 146 -7.04 19.44 -3.41
N LEU A 147 -7.58 18.64 -4.33
CA LEU A 147 -7.37 18.81 -5.77
C LEU A 147 -8.03 20.08 -6.30
N LYS A 148 -7.33 20.84 -7.14
CA LYS A 148 -7.98 21.80 -8.05
C LYS A 148 -8.98 21.09 -8.96
N PRO A 149 -10.01 21.77 -9.49
CA PRO A 149 -10.74 21.27 -10.64
C PRO A 149 -9.76 20.95 -11.80
N GLY A 150 -9.79 19.72 -12.31
CA GLY A 150 -8.84 19.20 -13.29
C GLY A 150 -7.54 18.63 -12.71
N GLY A 151 -7.34 18.70 -11.39
CA GLY A 151 -6.22 18.07 -10.69
C GLY A 151 -6.31 16.55 -10.70
N HIS A 152 -5.15 15.89 -10.60
CA HIS A 152 -5.04 14.43 -10.66
C HIS A 152 -4.77 13.83 -9.28
N LEU A 153 -5.36 12.69 -8.98
CA LEU A 153 -4.96 11.84 -7.87
C LEU A 153 -4.36 10.54 -8.41
N ILE A 154 -3.19 10.20 -7.91
CA ILE A 154 -2.55 8.90 -8.10
C ILE A 154 -2.72 8.11 -6.81
N LEU A 155 -3.31 6.92 -6.92
CA LEU A 155 -3.39 5.94 -5.83
C LEU A 155 -2.67 4.67 -6.25
N ARG A 156 -1.76 4.18 -5.40
CA ARG A 156 -1.21 2.82 -5.54
C ARG A 156 -1.43 2.04 -4.27
N ASP A 157 -1.98 0.84 -4.39
CA ASP A 157 -2.23 0.00 -3.22
C ASP A 157 -2.23 -1.48 -3.57
N GLY A 158 -2.09 -2.31 -2.53
CA GLY A 158 -2.08 -3.76 -2.66
C GLY A 158 -3.24 -4.43 -1.93
N ASP A 159 -3.51 -5.67 -2.32
CA ASP A 159 -4.50 -6.50 -1.66
C ASP A 159 -3.86 -7.36 -0.56
N PRO A 160 -4.58 -7.68 0.53
CA PRO A 160 -4.14 -8.65 1.54
C PRO A 160 -4.22 -10.11 1.05
N PHE A 161 -3.74 -10.35 -0.17
CA PHE A 161 -3.72 -11.65 -0.83
C PHE A 161 -2.45 -11.83 -1.65
N LEU A 162 -1.89 -13.03 -1.59
CA LEU A 162 -0.78 -13.47 -2.40
C LEU A 162 -1.26 -14.52 -3.39
N PHE A 163 -0.52 -14.60 -4.49
CA PHE A 163 -0.84 -15.43 -5.65
C PHE A 163 0.41 -16.21 -6.08
N THR A 164 0.22 -17.19 -6.96
CA THR A 164 1.33 -17.83 -7.71
C THR A 164 0.97 -17.88 -9.18
N HIS A 165 1.87 -18.38 -10.04
CA HIS A 165 1.51 -18.58 -11.45
C HIS A 165 0.40 -19.61 -11.64
N GLU A 166 0.34 -20.62 -10.78
CA GLU A 166 -0.66 -21.69 -10.78
C GLU A 166 -2.00 -21.22 -10.19
N ASN A 167 -1.96 -20.21 -9.32
CA ASN A 167 -3.13 -19.61 -8.67
C ASN A 167 -3.08 -18.09 -8.83
N PRO A 168 -3.32 -17.56 -10.05
CA PRO A 168 -3.24 -16.12 -10.32
C PRO A 168 -4.41 -15.36 -9.70
N PRO A 169 -4.30 -14.03 -9.54
CA PRO A 169 -5.43 -13.22 -9.10
C PRO A 169 -6.58 -13.23 -10.12
N PRO A 170 -7.83 -13.00 -9.67
CA PRO A 170 -8.95 -12.78 -10.57
C PRO A 170 -8.69 -11.63 -11.55
N LEU A 171 -9.40 -11.65 -12.69
CA LEU A 171 -9.35 -10.54 -13.63
C LEU A 171 -9.96 -9.27 -13.00
N GLU A 172 -9.52 -8.10 -13.47
CA GLU A 172 -10.04 -6.82 -12.97
C GLU A 172 -11.55 -6.75 -13.20
N GLY A 173 -12.29 -6.29 -12.18
CA GLY A 173 -13.76 -6.23 -12.23
C GLY A 173 -14.49 -7.57 -12.05
N GLN A 174 -13.78 -8.68 -11.89
CA GLN A 174 -14.38 -9.93 -11.42
C GLN A 174 -14.41 -9.96 -9.88
N GLU A 175 -15.49 -10.51 -9.33
CA GLU A 175 -15.66 -10.61 -7.89
C GLU A 175 -14.53 -11.48 -7.29
N HIS A 176 -13.88 -10.96 -6.25
CA HIS A 176 -12.78 -11.64 -5.59
C HIS A 176 -13.35 -12.64 -4.59
N ASP A 177 -13.46 -13.91 -5.01
CA ASP A 177 -13.88 -14.99 -4.12
C ASP A 177 -12.77 -15.32 -3.11
N ILE A 178 -12.76 -14.55 -2.02
CA ILE A 178 -11.84 -14.69 -0.89
C ILE A 178 -11.83 -16.12 -0.34
N VAL A 179 -12.98 -16.81 -0.37
CA VAL A 179 -13.12 -18.16 0.19
C VAL A 179 -12.27 -19.13 -0.61
N THR A 180 -12.31 -19.05 -1.94
CA THR A 180 -11.49 -19.90 -2.81
C THR A 180 -9.99 -19.76 -2.53
N TYR A 181 -9.50 -18.54 -2.25
CA TYR A 181 -8.07 -18.28 -1.99
C TYR A 181 -7.61 -18.57 -0.55
N THR A 182 -8.54 -18.88 0.35
CA THR A 182 -8.27 -19.14 1.77
C THR A 182 -8.58 -20.57 2.19
N GLN A 183 -9.30 -21.33 1.38
CA GLN A 183 -9.68 -22.71 1.71
C GLN A 183 -8.55 -23.73 1.47
N GLY A 184 -8.53 -24.75 2.33
CA GLY A 184 -7.63 -25.90 2.21
C GLY A 184 -6.35 -25.78 3.04
N LYS A 185 -5.43 -26.72 2.80
CA LYS A 185 -4.22 -26.92 3.59
C LYS A 185 -2.93 -26.45 2.90
N SER A 186 -3.02 -25.83 1.72
CA SER A 186 -1.82 -25.38 1.01
C SER A 186 -1.15 -24.23 1.76
N ALA A 187 0.17 -24.09 1.61
CA ALA A 187 0.90 -22.96 2.17
C ALA A 187 0.33 -21.62 1.68
N LEU A 188 -0.02 -21.50 0.40
CA LEU A 188 -0.66 -20.30 -0.16
C LEU A 188 -2.00 -19.97 0.53
N ALA A 189 -2.87 -20.98 0.72
CA ALA A 189 -4.16 -20.78 1.39
C ALA A 189 -3.96 -20.38 2.86
N THR A 190 -2.97 -20.95 3.55
CA THR A 190 -2.62 -20.56 4.92
C THR A 190 -2.09 -19.13 4.99
N ILE A 191 -1.19 -18.73 4.08
CA ILE A 191 -0.72 -17.34 3.97
C ILE A 191 -1.91 -16.39 3.77
N ASN A 192 -2.78 -16.67 2.81
CA ASN A 192 -3.94 -15.82 2.54
C ASN A 192 -4.90 -15.73 3.72
N ARG A 193 -5.04 -16.78 4.53
CA ARG A 193 -5.80 -16.71 5.79
C ARG A 193 -5.15 -15.83 6.83
N LEU A 194 -3.82 -15.85 6.96
CA LEU A 194 -3.11 -14.95 7.88
C LEU A 194 -3.35 -13.49 7.48
N TYR A 195 -3.14 -13.15 6.20
CA TYR A 195 -3.36 -11.78 5.71
C TYR A 195 -4.82 -11.34 5.82
N SER A 196 -5.75 -12.13 5.30
CA SER A 196 -7.18 -11.77 5.29
C SER A 196 -7.81 -11.79 6.68
N GLY A 197 -7.47 -12.77 7.51
CA GLY A 197 -7.95 -12.88 8.89
C GLY A 197 -7.51 -11.68 9.74
N TRP A 198 -6.23 -11.30 9.64
CA TRP A 198 -5.74 -10.11 10.32
C TRP A 198 -6.37 -8.82 9.76
N ALA A 199 -6.45 -8.67 8.44
CA ALA A 199 -7.08 -7.52 7.82
C ALA A 199 -8.55 -7.35 8.27
N LEU A 200 -9.31 -8.44 8.38
CA LEU A 200 -10.67 -8.42 8.92
C LEU A 200 -10.71 -8.00 10.39
N GLN A 201 -9.79 -8.48 11.22
CA GLN A 201 -9.70 -8.06 12.63
C GLN A 201 -9.42 -6.57 12.79
N GLN A 202 -8.61 -5.98 11.89
CA GLN A 202 -8.32 -4.54 11.87
C GLN A 202 -9.40 -3.71 11.16
N GLY A 203 -10.38 -4.34 10.53
CA GLY A 203 -11.42 -3.66 9.75
C GLY A 203 -10.92 -3.07 8.43
N PHE A 204 -9.86 -3.63 7.86
CA PHE A 204 -9.34 -3.27 6.53
C PHE A 204 -10.19 -3.87 5.40
N VAL A 205 -10.01 -3.31 4.20
CA VAL A 205 -10.71 -3.77 3.00
C VAL A 205 -9.97 -4.97 2.41
N LEU A 206 -10.67 -6.09 2.27
CA LEU A 206 -10.19 -7.23 1.47
C LEU A 206 -10.46 -6.97 -0.01
N GLY A 207 -9.52 -7.29 -0.89
CA GLY A 207 -9.71 -7.10 -2.33
C GLY A 207 -9.91 -5.62 -2.72
N LEU A 208 -9.17 -4.72 -2.09
CA LEU A 208 -9.20 -3.29 -2.35
C LEU A 208 -9.11 -2.97 -3.84
N SER A 209 -8.26 -3.66 -4.60
CA SER A 209 -8.13 -3.45 -6.06
C SER A 209 -9.43 -3.73 -6.84
N TYR A 210 -10.31 -4.58 -6.32
CA TYR A 210 -11.60 -4.91 -6.94
C TYR A 210 -12.72 -3.94 -6.53
N HIS A 211 -12.55 -3.26 -5.40
CA HIS A 211 -13.54 -2.29 -4.89
C HIS A 211 -13.19 -0.84 -5.21
N MET A 212 -11.92 -0.55 -5.51
CA MET A 212 -11.41 0.81 -5.67
C MET A 212 -12.16 1.60 -6.74
N GLN A 213 -12.47 0.99 -7.88
CA GLN A 213 -13.23 1.66 -8.94
C GLN A 213 -14.58 2.20 -8.43
N LYS A 214 -15.32 1.40 -7.65
CA LYS A 214 -16.59 1.82 -7.07
C LYS A 214 -16.41 2.90 -6.01
N MET A 215 -15.40 2.76 -5.14
CA MET A 215 -15.08 3.75 -4.11
C MET A 215 -14.75 5.12 -4.73
N LEU A 216 -13.98 5.13 -5.81
CA LEU A 216 -13.63 6.35 -6.56
C LEU A 216 -14.87 6.99 -7.23
N GLN A 217 -15.75 6.17 -7.82
CA GLN A 217 -17.02 6.64 -8.37
C GLN A 217 -17.89 7.30 -7.29
N ASP A 218 -18.00 6.69 -6.12
CA ASP A 218 -18.77 7.23 -5.00
C ASP A 218 -18.17 8.52 -4.45
N ALA A 219 -16.85 8.65 -4.50
CA ALA A 219 -16.13 9.88 -4.19
C ALA A 219 -16.25 10.95 -5.31
N SER A 220 -16.95 10.69 -6.42
CA SER A 220 -17.02 11.58 -7.60
C SER A 220 -15.65 11.87 -8.22
N LEU A 221 -14.77 10.87 -8.21
CA LEU A 221 -13.43 10.89 -8.80
C LEU A 221 -13.42 9.96 -10.02
N PRO A 222 -13.76 10.44 -11.23
CA PRO A 222 -13.71 9.63 -12.45
C PRO A 222 -12.29 9.08 -12.71
N VAL A 223 -12.23 7.79 -13.02
CA VAL A 223 -10.99 7.08 -13.35
C VAL A 223 -10.56 7.41 -14.79
N LEU A 224 -9.34 7.91 -14.94
CA LEU A 224 -8.68 8.14 -16.23
C LEU A 224 -7.92 6.90 -16.70
N SER A 225 -7.25 6.21 -15.77
CA SER A 225 -6.47 5.01 -16.04
C SER A 225 -6.45 4.13 -14.79
N SER A 226 -6.53 2.82 -14.98
CA SER A 226 -6.22 1.82 -13.95
C SER A 226 -5.21 0.81 -14.50
N LEU A 227 -4.40 0.27 -13.62
CA LEU A 227 -3.43 -0.76 -13.96
C LEU A 227 -3.23 -1.71 -12.77
N ARG A 228 -3.02 -2.99 -13.04
CA ARG A 228 -2.60 -3.96 -12.04
C ARG A 228 -1.24 -4.55 -12.40
N VAL A 229 -0.37 -4.64 -11.39
CA VAL A 229 1.01 -5.13 -11.51
C VAL A 229 1.22 -6.26 -10.51
N LEU A 230 1.73 -7.38 -11.01
CA LEU A 230 2.15 -8.50 -10.16
C LEU A 230 3.59 -8.27 -9.71
N VAL A 231 3.77 -8.02 -8.43
CA VAL A 231 5.08 -7.80 -7.82
C VAL A 231 5.63 -9.14 -7.30
N PRO A 232 6.72 -9.65 -7.89
CA PRO A 232 7.28 -10.95 -7.53
C PRO A 232 7.90 -10.94 -6.14
N HIS A 233 7.93 -12.05 -5.44
CA HIS A 233 8.73 -12.25 -4.24
C HIS A 233 9.47 -13.58 -4.35
N GLY A 234 10.59 -13.72 -3.64
CA GLY A 234 11.42 -14.93 -3.72
C GLY A 234 11.98 -15.16 -5.12
N ASN A 235 12.11 -16.42 -5.53
CA ASN A 235 12.74 -16.79 -6.80
C ASN A 235 12.05 -16.19 -8.04
N TYR A 236 10.78 -15.79 -7.94
CA TYR A 236 10.09 -15.10 -9.04
C TYR A 236 10.75 -13.76 -9.39
N CYS A 237 11.44 -13.10 -8.47
CA CYS A 237 12.19 -11.87 -8.75
C CYS A 237 13.29 -12.08 -9.81
N MET A 238 13.80 -13.31 -9.97
CA MET A 238 14.86 -13.64 -10.93
C MET A 238 14.36 -13.67 -12.38
N SER A 239 13.08 -13.95 -12.60
CA SER A 239 12.48 -14.09 -13.94
C SER A 239 11.56 -12.93 -14.32
N HIS A 240 10.95 -12.26 -13.34
CA HIS A 240 10.05 -11.14 -13.58
C HIS A 240 10.80 -9.84 -13.86
N LYS A 241 10.12 -8.96 -14.59
CA LYS A 241 10.58 -7.62 -14.92
C LYS A 241 9.49 -6.61 -14.57
N GLY A 242 9.90 -5.38 -14.27
CA GLY A 242 8.99 -4.25 -14.20
C GLY A 242 8.30 -3.99 -15.54
N LEU A 243 7.29 -3.12 -15.54
CA LEU A 243 6.44 -2.85 -16.70
C LEU A 243 7.21 -2.45 -17.98
N HIS A 244 8.36 -1.79 -17.84
CA HIS A 244 9.19 -1.39 -18.97
C HIS A 244 10.52 -2.17 -19.05
N GLY A 245 10.57 -3.34 -18.42
CA GLY A 245 11.64 -4.31 -18.58
C GLY A 245 12.76 -4.22 -17.53
N SER A 246 12.67 -3.31 -16.57
CA SER A 246 13.63 -3.22 -15.46
C SER A 246 13.73 -4.55 -14.69
N PRO A 247 14.95 -5.03 -14.39
CA PRO A 247 15.14 -6.27 -13.65
C PRO A 247 14.70 -6.12 -12.20
N LEU A 248 14.12 -7.18 -11.62
CA LEU A 248 13.68 -7.20 -10.22
C LEU A 248 14.53 -8.13 -9.33
N SER A 249 15.56 -8.77 -9.91
CA SER A 249 16.38 -9.79 -9.24
C SER A 249 17.12 -9.28 -8.00
N GLU A 250 17.48 -7.98 -7.97
CA GLU A 250 18.12 -7.35 -6.80
C GLU A 250 17.21 -7.33 -5.55
N TYR A 251 15.88 -7.37 -5.73
CA TYR A 251 14.92 -7.32 -4.63
C TYR A 251 14.59 -8.71 -4.06
N THR A 252 15.20 -9.79 -4.57
CA THR A 252 14.92 -11.17 -4.11
C THR A 252 15.05 -11.30 -2.59
N ALA A 253 16.21 -10.93 -2.02
CA ALA A 253 16.46 -11.04 -0.59
C ALA A 253 15.52 -10.13 0.23
N PHE A 254 15.34 -8.88 -0.21
CA PHE A 254 14.46 -7.93 0.46
C PHE A 254 13.01 -8.40 0.49
N SER A 255 12.51 -8.93 -0.63
CA SER A 255 11.14 -9.42 -0.76
C SER A 255 10.84 -10.54 0.25
N LEU A 256 11.76 -11.49 0.40
CA LEU A 256 11.65 -12.59 1.37
C LEU A 256 11.78 -12.11 2.82
N GLN A 257 12.68 -11.16 3.09
CA GLN A 257 12.80 -10.57 4.42
C GLN A 257 11.52 -9.83 4.81
N SER A 258 10.98 -9.01 3.93
CA SER A 258 9.74 -8.26 4.16
C SER A 258 8.56 -9.21 4.37
N PHE A 259 8.43 -10.25 3.55
CA PHE A 259 7.40 -11.28 3.73
C PHE A 259 7.54 -11.98 5.08
N SER A 260 8.76 -12.39 5.45
CA SER A 260 9.05 -13.09 6.70
C SER A 260 8.67 -12.26 7.93
N GLN A 261 8.97 -10.95 7.90
CA GLN A 261 8.58 -10.02 8.97
C GLN A 261 7.06 -9.95 9.10
N VAL A 262 6.34 -9.79 7.98
CA VAL A 262 4.87 -9.70 7.99
C VAL A 262 4.26 -11.01 8.50
N ILE A 263 4.64 -12.16 7.96
CA ILE A 263 4.10 -13.46 8.40
C ILE A 263 4.36 -13.72 9.89
N ASN A 264 5.54 -13.37 10.39
CA ASN A 264 5.83 -13.54 11.81
C ASN A 264 4.92 -12.66 12.68
N VAL A 265 4.71 -11.41 12.28
CA VAL A 265 3.82 -10.47 12.97
C VAL A 265 2.36 -10.95 12.94
N LEU A 266 1.85 -11.30 11.75
CA LEU A 266 0.47 -11.72 11.58
C LEU A 266 0.16 -13.01 12.33
N SER A 267 1.04 -14.01 12.23
CA SER A 267 0.87 -15.28 12.94
C SER A 267 0.89 -15.09 14.46
N LEU A 268 1.79 -14.26 14.98
CA LEU A 268 1.85 -13.97 16.42
C LEU A 268 0.57 -13.26 16.89
N ALA A 269 0.15 -12.21 16.20
CA ALA A 269 -1.06 -11.46 16.55
C ALA A 269 -2.32 -12.35 16.52
N LEU A 270 -2.44 -13.22 15.51
CA LEU A 270 -3.54 -14.16 15.40
C LEU A 270 -3.49 -15.25 16.48
N MET A 271 -2.30 -15.73 16.84
CA MET A 271 -2.12 -16.71 17.92
C MET A 271 -2.52 -16.12 19.28
N GLU A 272 -2.05 -14.91 19.60
CA GLU A 272 -2.41 -14.18 20.82
C GLU A 272 -3.91 -13.88 20.90
N ALA A 273 -4.56 -13.66 19.74
CA ALA A 273 -6.00 -13.49 19.63
C ALA A 273 -6.79 -14.82 19.66
N GLY A 274 -6.13 -15.98 19.75
CA GLY A 274 -6.78 -17.30 19.70
C GLY A 274 -7.45 -17.61 18.35
N CYS A 275 -6.96 -17.00 17.27
CA CYS A 275 -7.54 -17.05 15.93
C CYS A 275 -6.58 -17.65 14.87
N LEU A 276 -5.38 -18.09 15.26
CA LEU A 276 -4.45 -18.75 14.35
C LEU A 276 -4.89 -20.20 14.12
N GLU A 277 -5.38 -20.50 12.91
CA GLU A 277 -6.00 -21.79 12.58
C GLU A 277 -5.46 -22.38 11.27
N LEU A 278 -5.22 -23.71 11.27
CA LEU A 278 -4.84 -24.50 10.09
C LEU A 278 -6.04 -24.82 9.19
N GLY A 279 -5.78 -25.43 8.03
CA GLY A 279 -6.78 -25.68 6.97
C GLY A 279 -7.97 -26.57 7.36
N ASP A 280 -7.90 -27.20 8.53
CA ASP A 280 -8.85 -28.19 9.02
C ASP A 280 -9.52 -27.81 10.35
N GLY A 281 -9.37 -26.58 10.84
CA GLY A 281 -9.92 -26.22 12.15
C GLY A 281 -8.91 -26.24 13.29
N THR A 282 -7.71 -26.77 13.09
CA THR A 282 -6.73 -26.92 14.18
C THR A 282 -6.20 -25.55 14.59
N LEU A 283 -6.47 -25.15 15.83
CA LEU A 283 -5.91 -23.93 16.41
C LEU A 283 -4.45 -24.14 16.82
N ILE A 284 -3.59 -23.18 16.50
CA ILE A 284 -2.22 -23.11 16.99
C ILE A 284 -2.20 -22.09 18.12
N ALA A 285 -1.83 -22.54 19.31
CA ALA A 285 -1.68 -21.72 20.51
C ALA A 285 -0.28 -21.84 21.15
N ASP A 286 0.57 -22.70 20.59
CA ASP A 286 1.94 -22.91 21.04
C ASP A 286 2.94 -22.20 20.11
N GLU A 287 3.97 -21.60 20.72
CA GLU A 287 4.97 -20.81 19.99
C GLU A 287 5.89 -21.67 19.13
N GLU A 288 6.21 -22.90 19.54
CA GLU A 288 7.02 -23.83 18.75
C GLU A 288 6.26 -24.27 17.50
N GLU A 289 4.97 -24.60 17.65
CA GLU A 289 4.08 -24.92 16.54
C GLU A 289 3.92 -23.73 15.57
N ARG A 290 3.75 -22.51 16.11
CA ARG A 290 3.69 -21.28 15.29
C ARG A 290 4.96 -21.07 14.50
N LEU A 291 6.13 -21.19 15.14
CA LEU A 291 7.42 -21.00 14.47
C LEU A 291 7.67 -22.06 13.39
N ALA A 292 7.24 -23.32 13.62
CA ALA A 292 7.30 -24.37 12.61
C ALA A 292 6.42 -24.03 11.39
N LEU A 293 5.19 -23.56 11.62
CA LEU A 293 4.32 -23.08 10.55
C LEU A 293 4.96 -21.91 9.79
N VAL A 294 5.46 -20.90 10.50
CA VAL A 294 6.10 -19.73 9.87
C VAL A 294 7.27 -20.16 8.98
N LYS A 295 8.08 -21.14 9.43
CA LYS A 295 9.19 -21.65 8.63
C LYS A 295 8.70 -22.34 7.34
N GLU A 296 7.65 -23.14 7.41
CA GLU A 296 7.04 -23.76 6.21
C GLU A 296 6.57 -22.70 5.21
N LEU A 297 5.92 -21.64 5.69
CA LEU A 297 5.43 -20.56 4.83
C LEU A 297 6.58 -19.75 4.19
N GLN A 298 7.68 -19.57 4.92
CA GLN A 298 8.90 -18.94 4.40
C GLN A 298 9.53 -19.78 3.30
N ASP A 299 9.68 -21.09 3.51
CA ASP A 299 10.22 -22.02 2.51
C ASP A 299 9.36 -22.06 1.25
N PHE A 300 8.03 -21.99 1.40
CA PHE A 300 7.13 -21.84 0.26
C PHE A 300 7.34 -20.53 -0.51
N ALA A 301 7.48 -19.41 0.21
CA ALA A 301 7.70 -18.09 -0.39
C ALA A 301 9.04 -17.97 -1.13
N GLU A 302 10.07 -18.70 -0.70
CA GLU A 302 11.34 -18.81 -1.43
C GLU A 302 11.14 -19.33 -2.86
N GLY A 303 10.23 -20.29 -3.04
CA GLY A 303 9.84 -20.83 -4.36
C GLY A 303 9.24 -19.79 -5.31
N GLY A 304 8.62 -18.76 -4.75
CA GLY A 304 8.12 -17.60 -5.47
C GLY A 304 6.61 -17.38 -5.29
N ILE A 305 6.26 -16.14 -4.98
CA ILE A 305 4.87 -15.67 -4.82
C ILE A 305 4.70 -14.31 -5.48
N LEU A 306 3.45 -13.92 -5.72
CA LEU A 306 3.07 -12.70 -6.41
C LEU A 306 2.17 -11.86 -5.50
N PHE A 307 2.53 -10.60 -5.32
CA PHE A 307 1.71 -9.60 -4.65
C PHE A 307 1.03 -8.74 -5.70
N LEU A 308 -0.29 -8.56 -5.59
CA LEU A 308 -1.04 -7.72 -6.54
C LEU A 308 -1.01 -6.27 -6.06
N LEU A 309 -0.37 -5.40 -6.83
CA LEU A 309 -0.53 -3.95 -6.72
C LEU A 309 -1.48 -3.44 -7.79
N SER A 310 -2.26 -2.42 -7.45
CA SER A 310 -3.07 -1.64 -8.38
C SER A 310 -2.66 -0.18 -8.36
N GLU A 311 -2.72 0.46 -9.52
CA GLU A 311 -2.57 1.90 -9.70
C GLU A 311 -3.87 2.47 -10.28
N TRP A 312 -4.30 3.60 -9.74
CA TRP A 312 -5.46 4.34 -10.18
C TRP A 312 -5.06 5.79 -10.39
N VAL A 313 -5.30 6.30 -11.59
CA VAL A 313 -5.20 7.72 -11.89
C VAL A 313 -6.59 8.25 -12.11
N VAL A 314 -6.99 9.21 -11.27
CA VAL A 314 -8.30 9.85 -11.32
C VAL A 314 -8.15 11.35 -11.46
N VAL A 315 -9.23 12.01 -11.87
CA VAL A 315 -9.25 13.47 -12.03
C VAL A 315 -10.42 14.07 -11.27
N ARG A 316 -10.20 15.21 -10.62
CA ARG A 316 -11.32 16.01 -10.09
C ARG A 316 -12.03 16.71 -11.26
N PRO A 317 -13.37 16.55 -11.43
CA PRO A 317 -14.09 17.23 -12.51
C PRO A 317 -13.97 18.76 -12.46
N LEU A 318 -14.09 19.42 -13.62
CA LEU A 318 -13.98 20.88 -13.72
C LEU A 318 -15.15 21.66 -13.06
N GLY A 319 -16.29 21.01 -12.82
CA GLY A 319 -17.54 21.63 -12.34
C GLY A 319 -18.05 21.10 -11.00
N SER A 320 -17.17 20.50 -10.19
CA SER A 320 -17.50 19.88 -8.89
C SER A 320 -17.00 20.67 -7.69
#